data_AF-A0A0G1MWD4-F1
#
_entry.id   AF-A0A0G1MWD4-F1
#
_cell.length_a   1.000
_cell.length_b   1.000
_cell.length_c   1.000
_cell.angle_alpha   90.00
_cell.angle_beta   90.00
_cell.angle_gamma   90.00
#
_symmetry.space_group_name_H-M   'P 1'
#
loop_
_entity.id
_entity.type
_entity.pdbx_description
1 polymer ?
#
loop_
_entity_poly.entity_id
_entity_poly.type
_entity_poly.pdbx_seq_one_letter_code
_entity_poly.pdbx_strand_id
1 'polypeptide(L)' 'EGGSGGGQVIATGTPEDVASNPRSFTGQYLKRVL' A
#
# COMPACT_ATOMS: atom_id res chain seq x y z
N GLU A 1 9.11 -1.18 -6.55
CA GLU A 1 10.38 -0.44 -6.32
C GLU A 1 10.89 -0.76 -4.93
N GLY A 2 12.21 -0.83 -4.75
CA GLY A 2 12.87 -1.17 -3.48
C GLY A 2 14.35 -0.78 -3.55
N GLY A 3 15.06 -0.78 -2.42
CA GLY A 3 16.40 -0.22 -2.34
C GLY A 3 16.38 1.32 -2.33
N SER A 4 17.16 1.96 -3.19
CA SER A 4 17.26 3.43 -3.27
C SER A 4 15.95 4.14 -3.65
N GLY A 5 15.02 3.45 -4.32
CA GLY A 5 13.67 3.94 -4.61
C GLY A 5 12.66 3.74 -3.47
N GLY A 6 13.08 3.19 -2.32
CA GLY A 6 12.24 2.93 -1.15
C GLY A 6 12.37 3.97 -0.04
N GLY A 7 11.96 3.60 1.18
CA GLY A 7 12.18 4.39 2.39
C GLY A 7 11.14 5.47 2.69
N GLN A 8 10.09 5.57 1.87
CA GLN A 8 8.97 6.49 2.11
C GLN A 8 7.74 5.74 2.64
N VAL A 9 7.03 6.35 3.58
CA VAL A 9 5.70 5.89 3.98
C VAL A 9 4.70 6.31 2.91
N ILE A 10 4.26 5.36 2.08
CA ILE A 10 3.35 5.65 0.96
C ILE A 10 1.87 5.41 1.27
N ALA A 11 1.54 4.70 2.36
CA ALA A 11 0.19 4.41 2.84
C ALA A 11 0.20 4.19 4.37
N THR A 12 -0.86 4.62 5.06
CA THR A 12 -1.12 4.41 6.49
C THR A 12 -2.62 4.55 6.74
N GLY A 13 -3.13 4.03 7.86
CA GLY A 13 -4.56 4.03 8.20
C GLY A 13 -5.10 2.62 8.46
N THR A 14 -6.41 2.45 8.33
CA THR A 14 -7.06 1.14 8.44
C THR A 14 -6.71 0.24 7.25
N PRO A 15 -7.03 -1.06 7.30
CA PRO A 15 -6.88 -1.94 6.13
C PRO A 15 -7.56 -1.40 4.87
N GLU A 16 -8.75 -0.82 5.00
CA GLU A 16 -9.51 -0.21 3.90
C GLU A 16 -8.80 1.03 3.34
N ASP A 17 -8.27 1.89 4.22
CA ASP A 17 -7.49 3.06 3.81
C ASP A 17 -6.27 2.63 2.99
N VAL A 18 -5.53 1.61 3.46
CA VAL A 18 -4.34 1.08 2.76
C VAL A 18 -4.74 0.40 1.45
N ALA A 19 -5.85 -0.34 1.41
CA ALA A 19 -6.37 -1.00 0.21
C ALA A 19 -6.84 -0.02 -0.87
N SER A 20 -7.28 1.18 -0.47
CA SER A 20 -7.69 2.24 -1.39
C SER A 20 -6.52 2.94 -2.10
N ASN A 21 -5.29 2.78 -1.61
CA ASN A 21 -4.13 3.52 -2.11
C ASN A 21 -3.55 2.87 -3.38
N PRO A 22 -3.65 3.53 -4.57
CA PRO A 22 -3.24 2.94 -5.84
C PRO A 22 -1.72 2.72 -5.96
N ARG A 23 -0.92 3.45 -5.17
CA ARG A 23 0.55 3.32 -5.14
C ARG A 23 1.03 2.20 -4.23
N SER A 24 0.16 1.65 -3.39
CA SER A 24 0.50 0.58 -2.46
C SER A 24 0.35 -0.78 -3.14
N PHE A 25 1.46 -1.46 -3.42
CA PHE A 25 1.41 -2.86 -3.86
C PHE A 25 0.66 -3.71 -2.83
N THR A 26 0.93 -3.53 -1.53
CA THR A 26 0.17 -4.19 -0.47
C THR A 26 -1.33 -3.90 -0.58
N GLY A 27 -1.71 -2.65 -0.82
CA GLY A 27 -3.11 -2.25 -1.00
C GLY A 27 -3.80 -2.97 -2.16
N GLN A 28 -3.10 -3.15 -3.28
CA GLN A 28 -3.62 -3.87 -4.45
C GLN A 28 -3.98 -5.34 -4.15
N TYR A 29 -3.21 -6.00 -3.28
CA TYR A 29 -3.51 -7.36 -2.84
C TYR A 29 -4.54 -7.39 -1.70
N LEU A 30 -4.44 -6.44 -0.77
CA LEU A 30 -5.35 -6.34 0.37
C LEU A 30 -6.81 -6.13 -0.08
N LYS A 31 -7.01 -5.34 -1.14
CA LYS A 31 -8.33 -5.12 -1.77
C LYS A 31 -9.02 -6.40 -2.25
N ARG A 32 -8.29 -7.50 -2.47
CA ARG A 32 -8.88 -8.77 -2.95
C ARG A 32 -9.39 -9.67 -1.83
N VAL A 33 -9.02 -9.37 -0.58
CA VAL A 33 -9.29 -10.23 0.59
C VAL A 33 -10.10 -9.53 1.68
N LEU A 34 -10.34 -8.23 1.54
CA LEU A 34 -11.36 -7.47 2.26
C LEU A 34 -12.69 -7.56 1.51
#